data_AF-A0A7S3FPA3-F1
#
_entry.id   AF-A0A7S3FPA3-F1
#
_cell.length_a   1.000
_cell.length_b   1.000
_cell.length_c   1.000
_cell.angle_alpha   90.00
_cell.angle_beta   90.00
_cell.angle_gamma   90.00
#
_symmetry.space_group_name_H-M   'P 1'
#
loop_
_entity.id
_entity.type
_entity.pdbx_description
1 polymer ?
#
loop_
_entity_poly.entity_id
_entity_poly.type
_entity_poly.pdbx_seq_one_letter_code
_entity_poly.pdbx_strand_id
1 'polypeptide(L)'
;GRRGSGWSRKPRRGKGAMSDDFCLICAEPIQFAGVFQCGHTDVCSLCVTRMRLIMSDPKCLACQKPSENVFVTRHQGSFTAKYPHDLRSRIKDKTLFTMKACPEICFDDEEVRDEMDVKCAL
;
A
#
# COMPACT_ATOMS: atom_id res chain seq x y z
N GLY A 1 9.93 -48.01 -17.56
CA GLY A 1 10.54 -46.93 -16.76
C GLY A 1 9.44 -46.06 -16.19
N ARG A 2 9.51 -45.72 -14.90
CA ARG A 2 8.51 -44.93 -14.16
C ARG A 2 8.75 -43.41 -14.31
N ARG A 3 7.65 -42.64 -14.13
CA ARG A 3 7.51 -41.18 -13.84
C ARG A 3 7.47 -40.28 -15.09
N GLY A 4 6.38 -39.60 -15.46
CA GLY A 4 5.41 -38.82 -14.66
C GLY A 4 6.00 -37.41 -14.45
N SER A 5 5.38 -36.26 -14.70
CA SER A 5 3.99 -35.82 -14.93
C SER A 5 4.11 -34.30 -15.23
N GLY A 6 3.66 -33.78 -16.36
CA GLY A 6 2.32 -33.21 -16.46
C GLY A 6 2.07 -32.10 -15.43
N TRP A 7 2.65 -30.90 -15.59
CA TRP A 7 2.31 -29.74 -14.76
C TRP A 7 0.97 -29.16 -15.19
N SER A 8 -0.11 -29.83 -14.82
CA SER A 8 -1.47 -29.27 -14.89
C SER A 8 -1.64 -28.22 -13.80
N ARG A 9 -1.70 -26.95 -14.19
CA ARG A 9 -2.16 -25.86 -13.31
C ARG A 9 -3.60 -26.14 -12.89
N LYS A 10 -3.81 -26.53 -11.64
CA LYS A 10 -5.17 -26.62 -11.07
C LYS A 10 -5.66 -25.21 -10.74
N PRO A 11 -6.86 -24.79 -11.17
CA PRO A 11 -7.48 -23.60 -10.61
C PRO A 11 -7.95 -23.93 -9.19
N ARG A 12 -7.49 -23.18 -8.20
CA ARG A 12 -8.05 -23.23 -6.84
C ARG A 12 -9.38 -22.49 -6.85
N ARG A 13 -10.48 -23.24 -6.86
CA ARG A 13 -11.84 -22.76 -6.59
C ARG A 13 -12.06 -22.82 -5.08
N GLY A 14 -12.18 -21.67 -4.42
CA GLY A 14 -12.65 -21.51 -3.03
C GLY A 14 -13.40 -20.18 -2.95
N LYS A 15 -14.73 -20.20 -2.79
CA LYS A 15 -15.46 -19.88 -1.54
C LYS A 15 -14.99 -18.56 -0.93
N GLY A 16 -15.87 -17.55 -0.95
CA GLY A 16 -15.61 -16.17 -0.52
C GLY A 16 -14.77 -16.07 0.75
N ALA A 17 -13.61 -15.45 0.60
CA ALA A 17 -12.73 -15.02 1.66
C ALA A 17 -12.56 -13.51 1.46
N MET A 18 -12.82 -12.71 2.50
CA MET A 18 -12.18 -11.41 2.58
C MET A 18 -10.68 -11.72 2.57
N SER A 19 -10.00 -11.39 1.48
CA SER A 19 -8.57 -11.63 1.38
C SER A 19 -7.90 -10.68 2.37
N ASP A 20 -7.48 -11.21 3.51
CA ASP A 20 -6.48 -10.54 4.34
C ASP A 20 -5.21 -10.46 3.49
N ASP A 21 -5.03 -9.36 2.75
CA ASP A 21 -3.80 -9.12 2.03
C ASP A 21 -2.70 -8.89 3.08
N PHE A 22 -1.60 -9.64 2.98
CA PHE A 22 -0.48 -9.54 3.90
C PHE A 22 0.61 -8.63 3.33
N CYS A 23 1.24 -7.84 4.19
CA CYS A 23 2.29 -6.91 3.81
C CYS A 23 3.51 -7.68 3.29
N LEU A 24 4.02 -7.33 2.11
CA LEU A 24 5.24 -7.95 1.54
C LEU A 24 6.50 -7.74 2.38
N ILE A 25 6.49 -6.77 3.30
CA ILE A 25 7.65 -6.38 4.11
C ILE A 25 7.62 -7.03 5.49
N CYS A 26 6.54 -6.84 6.26
CA CYS A 26 6.44 -7.37 7.62
C CYS A 26 5.65 -8.69 7.73
N ALA A 27 5.01 -9.15 6.66
CA ALA A 27 4.13 -10.33 6.65
C ALA A 27 2.95 -10.25 7.64
N GLU A 28 2.57 -9.04 8.08
CA GLU A 28 1.37 -8.80 8.90
C GLU A 28 0.17 -8.45 8.01
N PRO A 29 -1.08 -8.72 8.47
CA PRO A 29 -2.29 -8.31 7.75
C PRO A 29 -2.30 -6.80 7.49
N ILE A 30 -2.60 -6.41 6.25
CA ILE A 30 -2.62 -4.99 5.90
C ILE A 30 -3.97 -4.38 6.30
N GLN A 31 -3.95 -3.54 7.33
CA GLN A 31 -5.12 -2.72 7.70
C GLN A 31 -5.26 -1.47 6.83
N PHE A 32 -4.13 -0.89 6.44
CA PHE A 32 -4.03 0.29 5.58
C PHE A 32 -2.91 0.07 4.57
N ALA A 33 -3.26 0.08 3.28
CA ALA A 33 -2.28 -0.08 2.20
C ALA A 33 -1.74 1.27 1.76
N GLY A 34 -0.46 1.30 1.38
CA GLY A 34 0.07 2.35 0.52
C GLY A 34 -0.17 2.02 -0.94
N VAL A 35 -0.96 2.85 -1.61
CA VAL A 35 -1.24 2.84 -3.04
C VAL A 35 -0.17 3.68 -3.75
N PHE A 36 0.63 3.02 -4.59
CA PHE A 36 1.64 3.67 -5.42
C PHE A 36 1.07 4.11 -6.76
N GLN A 37 1.76 5.00 -7.49
CA GLN A 37 1.35 5.46 -8.83
C GLN A 37 1.17 4.32 -9.84
N CYS A 38 1.90 3.22 -9.65
CA CYS A 38 1.78 2.01 -10.45
C CYS A 38 0.55 1.14 -10.13
N GLY A 39 -0.21 1.48 -9.07
CA GLY A 39 -1.41 0.78 -8.63
C GLY A 39 -1.20 -0.37 -7.64
N HIS A 40 0.05 -0.69 -7.28
CA HIS A 40 0.31 -1.71 -6.25
C HIS A 40 -0.13 -1.22 -4.87
N THR A 41 -0.64 -2.16 -4.07
CA THR A 41 -1.17 -1.95 -2.72
C THR A 41 -0.65 -2.98 -1.72
N ASP A 42 0.44 -3.67 -2.06
CA ASP A 42 0.91 -4.88 -1.37
C ASP A 42 1.71 -4.60 -0.07
N VAL A 43 1.80 -3.34 0.37
CA VAL A 43 2.61 -2.93 1.53
C VAL A 43 1.79 -2.06 2.48
N CYS A 44 1.88 -2.35 3.77
CA CYS A 44 1.18 -1.59 4.80
C CYS A 44 1.76 -0.18 4.98
N SER A 45 0.92 0.73 5.48
CA SER A 45 1.27 2.14 5.72
C SER A 45 2.53 2.30 6.56
N LEU A 46 2.70 1.52 7.64
CA LEU A 46 3.88 1.59 8.50
C LEU A 46 5.18 1.24 7.75
N CYS A 47 5.17 0.16 6.96
CA CYS A 47 6.33 -0.24 6.18
C CYS A 47 6.63 0.75 5.05
N VAL A 48 5.60 1.29 4.39
CA VAL A 48 5.75 2.36 3.40
C VAL A 48 6.40 3.59 4.03
N THR A 49 5.85 4.07 5.15
CA THR A 49 6.35 5.25 5.86
C THR A 49 7.79 5.06 6.30
N ARG A 50 8.10 3.96 7.00
CA ARG A 50 9.47 3.67 7.45
C ARG A 50 10.44 3.61 6.29
N MET A 51 10.06 2.97 5.19
CA MET A 51 10.95 2.83 4.05
C MET A 51 11.22 4.18 3.38
N ARG A 52 10.20 5.02 3.23
CA ARG A 52 10.34 6.37 2.66
C ARG A 52 11.18 7.27 3.55
N LEU A 53 11.01 7.21 4.86
CA LEU A 53 11.79 8.02 5.80
C LEU A 53 13.26 7.56 5.90
N ILE A 54 13.50 6.25 6.03
CA ILE A 54 14.85 5.71 6.25
C ILE A 54 15.68 5.71 4.96
N MET A 55 15.11 5.23 3.85
CA MET A 55 15.85 5.07 2.60
C MET A 55 15.74 6.28 1.67
N SER A 56 14.75 7.15 1.86
CA SER A 56 14.49 8.28 0.96
C SER A 56 14.39 7.88 -0.52
N ASP A 57 13.95 6.65 -0.82
CA ASP A 57 13.82 6.12 -2.19
C ASP A 57 12.37 6.25 -2.69
N PRO A 58 12.07 7.14 -3.65
CA PRO A 58 10.73 7.40 -4.13
C PRO A 58 10.26 6.37 -5.17
N LYS A 59 10.35 5.07 -4.85
CA LYS A 59 9.91 3.97 -5.71
C LYS A 59 8.77 3.17 -5.09
N CYS A 60 8.06 2.44 -5.93
CA CYS A 60 7.14 1.40 -5.48
C CYS A 60 7.92 0.24 -4.87
N LEU A 61 7.53 -0.18 -3.68
CA LEU A 61 8.22 -1.26 -2.97
C LEU A 61 8.02 -2.64 -3.61
N ALA A 62 6.93 -2.83 -4.36
CA ALA A 62 6.63 -4.08 -5.06
C ALA A 62 7.36 -4.18 -6.42
N CYS A 63 7.25 -3.15 -7.27
CA CYS A 63 7.74 -3.22 -8.65
C CYS A 63 8.90 -2.27 -8.99
N GLN A 64 9.38 -1.50 -8.01
CA GLN A 64 10.53 -0.59 -8.14
C GLN A 64 10.39 0.54 -9.18
N LYS A 65 9.20 0.73 -9.76
CA LYS A 65 8.92 1.89 -10.61
C LYS A 65 8.93 3.18 -9.77
N PRO A 66 9.39 4.32 -10.32
CA PRO A 66 9.26 5.62 -9.66
C PRO A 66 7.81 5.88 -9.24
N SER A 67 7.64 6.38 -8.02
CA SER A 67 6.35 6.78 -7.47
C SER A 67 6.61 7.91 -6.50
N GLU A 68 6.47 9.15 -6.97
CA GLU A 68 6.77 10.34 -6.16
C GLU A 68 5.90 10.37 -4.91
N ASN A 69 4.58 10.24 -5.09
CA ASN A 69 3.62 10.31 -4.00
C ASN A 69 3.03 8.93 -3.69
N VAL A 70 2.66 8.70 -2.43
CA VAL A 70 1.99 7.48 -1.96
C VAL A 70 0.70 7.87 -1.25
N PHE A 71 -0.39 7.19 -1.60
CA PHE A 71 -1.70 7.39 -1.00
C PHE A 71 -2.03 6.22 -0.07
N VAL A 72 -2.29 6.49 1.20
CA VAL A 72 -2.63 5.49 2.20
C VAL A 72 -4.14 5.43 2.39
N THR A 73 -4.70 4.21 2.35
CA THR A 73 -6.14 3.98 2.52
C THR A 73 -6.45 2.61 3.15
N ARG A 74 -7.61 2.53 3.81
CA ARG A 74 -8.19 1.27 4.31
C ARG A 74 -8.88 0.45 3.21
N HIS A 75 -9.20 1.06 2.06
CA HIS A 75 -9.97 0.41 1.01
C HIS A 75 -9.13 -0.63 0.25
N GLN A 76 -9.15 -1.89 0.72
CA GLN A 76 -8.61 -3.06 0.02
C GLN A 76 -9.75 -3.92 -0.51
N GLY A 77 -9.75 -4.21 -1.81
CA GLY A 77 -10.76 -5.05 -2.42
C GLY A 77 -10.53 -5.27 -3.91
N SER A 78 -11.06 -6.39 -4.43
CA SER A 78 -10.80 -6.97 -5.76
C SER A 78 -11.21 -6.10 -6.96
N PHE A 79 -11.62 -4.85 -6.75
CA PHE A 79 -12.08 -3.94 -7.80
C PHE A 79 -11.63 -2.47 -7.69
N THR A 80 -11.03 -1.98 -6.59
CA THR A 80 -10.99 -0.52 -6.36
C THR A 80 -9.89 -0.01 -5.43
N ALA A 81 -8.68 0.14 -5.96
CA ALA A 81 -7.78 1.22 -5.51
C ALA A 81 -6.90 1.65 -6.68
N LYS A 82 -7.49 2.35 -7.65
CA LYS A 82 -6.69 3.09 -8.63
C LYS A 82 -5.98 4.21 -7.90
N TYR A 83 -4.76 4.51 -8.31
CA TYR A 83 -4.07 5.67 -7.80
C TYR A 83 -4.90 6.94 -8.08
N PRO A 84 -5.27 7.72 -7.06
CA PRO A 84 -6.09 8.92 -7.27
C PRO A 84 -5.33 9.96 -8.09
N HIS A 85 -5.96 10.49 -9.13
CA HIS A 85 -5.37 11.53 -9.98
C HIS A 85 -5.56 12.95 -9.40
N ASP A 86 -6.39 13.10 -8.38
CA ASP A 86 -6.86 14.35 -7.79
C ASP A 86 -6.28 14.64 -6.40
N LEU A 87 -5.16 14.00 -6.04
CA LEU A 87 -4.48 14.17 -4.74
C LEU A 87 -4.34 15.63 -4.32
N ARG A 88 -3.90 16.50 -5.23
CA ARG A 88 -3.67 17.91 -4.96
C ARG A 88 -4.95 18.66 -4.56
N SER A 89 -6.06 18.39 -5.25
CA SER A 89 -7.36 18.99 -4.94
C SER A 89 -7.83 18.51 -3.58
N ARG A 90 -7.72 17.21 -3.32
CA ARG A 90 -8.13 16.62 -2.04
C ARG A 90 -7.32 17.12 -0.85
N ILE A 91 -6.01 17.35 -1.01
CA ILE A 91 -5.17 17.99 0.01
C ILE A 91 -5.64 19.43 0.27
N LYS A 92 -5.93 20.20 -0.79
CA LYS A 92 -6.42 21.59 -0.66
C LYS A 92 -7.76 21.65 0.07
N ASP A 93 -8.65 20.71 -0.24
CA ASP A 93 -9.99 20.61 0.36
C ASP A 93 -9.97 19.89 1.72
N LYS A 94 -8.78 19.54 2.23
CA LYS A 94 -8.56 18.85 3.52
C LYS A 94 -9.30 17.51 3.65
N THR A 95 -9.42 16.81 2.53
CA THR A 95 -9.94 15.42 2.47
C THR A 95 -8.83 14.38 2.29
N LEU A 96 -7.57 14.85 2.21
CA LEU A 96 -6.36 14.06 2.37
C LEU A 96 -5.41 14.82 3.29
N PHE A 97 -4.72 14.08 4.14
CA PHE A 97 -3.83 14.60 5.16
C PHE A 97 -2.40 14.16 4.86
N THR A 98 -1.50 15.10 4.66
CA THR A 98 -0.08 14.81 4.44
C THR A 98 0.62 14.52 5.77
N MET A 99 1.56 13.58 5.75
CA MET A 99 2.43 13.29 6.88
C MET A 99 3.40 14.45 7.12
N LYS A 100 3.73 14.76 8.38
CA LYS A 100 4.60 15.90 8.70
C LYS A 100 6.05 15.67 8.29
N ALA A 101 6.55 14.45 8.51
CA ALA A 101 7.94 14.10 8.25
C ALA A 101 8.25 13.80 6.77
N CYS A 102 7.24 13.50 5.95
CA CYS A 102 7.39 13.19 4.52
C CYS A 102 6.07 13.52 3.79
N PRO A 103 5.93 14.75 3.25
CA PRO A 103 4.70 15.24 2.63
C PRO A 103 4.26 14.47 1.37
N GLU A 104 5.14 13.65 0.80
CA GLU A 104 4.83 12.75 -0.32
C GLU A 104 3.88 11.61 0.09
N ILE A 105 3.70 11.38 1.39
CA ILE A 105 2.76 10.40 1.92
C ILE A 105 1.49 11.13 2.38
N CYS A 106 0.37 10.73 1.83
CA CYS A 106 -0.94 11.28 2.16
C CYS A 106 -1.91 10.18 2.59
N PHE A 107 -2.83 10.51 3.48
CA PHE A 107 -3.79 9.60 4.10
C PHE A 107 -5.21 10.13 3.87
N ASP A 108 -6.18 9.25 3.61
CA ASP A 108 -7.61 9.61 3.62
C ASP A 108 -8.23 9.65 5.02
N ASP A 109 -7.47 9.24 6.03
CA ASP A 109 -7.86 9.21 7.43
C ASP A 109 -6.85 10.01 8.26
N GLU A 110 -7.33 11.06 8.93
CA GLU A 110 -6.49 11.97 9.73
C GLU A 110 -5.93 11.28 10.99
N GLU A 111 -6.72 10.42 11.63
CA GLU A 111 -6.29 9.72 12.85
C GLU A 111 -5.14 8.76 12.53
N VAL A 112 -5.21 8.10 11.39
CA VAL A 112 -4.16 7.21 10.90
C VAL A 112 -2.91 7.99 10.54
N ARG A 113 -3.05 9.18 9.95
CA ARG A 113 -1.92 10.09 9.70
C ARG A 113 -1.25 10.46 11.02
N ASP A 114 -2.02 10.89 12.02
CA ASP A 114 -1.49 11.28 13.34
C ASP A 114 -0.80 10.11 14.05
N GLU A 115 -1.41 8.93 14.02
CA GLU A 115 -0.80 7.70 14.54
C GLU A 115 0.54 7.42 13.86
N MET A 116 0.62 7.64 12.54
CA MET A 116 1.84 7.38 11.78
C MET A 116 2.93 8.44 12.02
N ASP A 117 2.55 9.71 12.20
CA ASP A 117 3.46 10.76 12.65
C ASP A 117 4.08 10.41 14.01
N VAL A 118 3.31 9.85 14.95
CA VAL A 118 3.83 9.42 16.27
C VAL A 118 4.73 8.20 16.15
N LYS A 119 4.28 7.16 15.43
CA LYS A 119 5.03 5.89 15.28
C LYS A 119 6.34 6.04 14.51
N CYS A 120 6.42 7.04 13.65
CA CYS A 120 7.54 7.26 12.75
C CYS A 120 8.25 8.60 12.99
N ALA A 121 8.02 9.23 14.15
CA ALA A 121 8.84 10.32 14.63
C ALA A 121 10.29 9.81 14.77
N LEU A 122 11.18 10.29 13.89
CA LEU A 122 12.62 10.08 13.94
C LEU A 122 13.30 11.25 14.64
#